data_AF-A0A0D9P622-F1
#
_entry.id   AF-A0A0D9P622-F1
#
_cell.length_a   1.000
_cell.length_b   1.000
_cell.length_c   1.000
_cell.angle_alpha   90.00
_cell.angle_beta   90.00
_cell.angle_gamma   90.00
#
_symmetry.space_group_name_H-M   'P 1'
#
loop_
_entity.id
_entity.type
_entity.pdbx_description
1 polymer ?
#
loop_
_entity_poly.entity_id
_entity_poly.type
_entity_poly.pdbx_seq_one_letter_code
_entity_poly.pdbx_strand_id
1 'polypeptide(L)'
;MAEQEPHSLASTFPNPPPFWKDFTPDRVARIDELRSVFAGGASDHASSSVVRIPGLPEELTNLQPPPEPSDGRWRVFGDQYMLDDKLPTLEEQGITNLPTTGLSDSKDAKHYDRAFELKKLVKSLLLNFLELAGTLSRNPAHAEGKIQDLRTLFINIHHILNEYRPHQARESAIAMMQDHLDKTRSETDAIRMQVEKAKSVLEGLGKLGQGDVELAGEEGAGEAGDETENMRIRREMDLWAAADAEFAL
;
A
#
# COMPACT_ATOMS: atom_id res chain seq x y z
N MET A 1 -7.44 -32.99 27.53
CA MET A 1 -7.45 -32.00 28.62
C MET A 1 -6.11 -31.31 28.58
N ALA A 2 -6.05 -30.05 28.13
CA ALA A 2 -4.79 -29.31 28.05
C ALA A 2 -4.40 -28.84 29.45
N GLU A 3 -3.23 -29.28 29.93
CA GLU A 3 -2.65 -28.80 31.17
C GLU A 3 -2.36 -27.29 31.04
N GLN A 4 -3.06 -26.47 31.83
CA GLN A 4 -2.71 -25.07 32.00
C GLN A 4 -1.40 -25.02 32.77
N GLU A 5 -0.29 -24.78 32.07
CA GLU A 5 0.96 -24.39 32.73
C GLU A 5 0.70 -23.11 33.55
N PRO A 6 1.23 -23.03 34.78
CA PRO A 6 0.97 -21.92 35.68
C PRO A 6 1.45 -20.63 35.00
N HIS A 7 0.55 -19.65 34.91
CA HIS A 7 0.90 -18.29 34.49
C HIS A 7 2.09 -17.83 35.32
N SER A 8 3.28 -17.84 34.73
CA SER A 8 4.47 -17.31 35.37
C SER A 8 4.21 -15.83 35.59
N LEU A 9 4.06 -15.45 36.87
CA LEU A 9 3.68 -14.11 37.36
C LEU A 9 4.72 -13.01 37.02
N ALA A 10 5.66 -13.29 36.12
CA ALA A 10 6.81 -12.44 35.80
C ALA A 10 6.70 -11.70 34.45
N SER A 11 5.72 -12.01 33.60
CA SER A 11 5.57 -11.36 32.27
C SER A 11 4.20 -10.69 32.12
N THR A 12 4.20 -9.43 31.69
CA THR A 12 2.99 -8.67 31.32
C THR A 12 2.37 -9.14 30.01
N PHE A 13 3.12 -9.86 29.18
CA PHE A 13 2.65 -10.39 27.90
C PHE A 13 2.28 -11.87 28.03
N PRO A 14 1.17 -12.31 27.39
CA PRO A 14 0.78 -13.72 27.39
C PRO A 14 1.86 -14.55 26.69
N ASN A 15 2.06 -15.78 27.18
CA ASN A 15 2.91 -16.74 26.50
C ASN A 15 2.37 -17.04 25.08
N PRO A 16 3.24 -17.37 24.12
CA PRO A 16 2.82 -17.70 22.77
C PRO A 16 1.86 -18.90 22.79
N PRO A 17 0.91 -18.98 21.83
CA PRO A 17 -0.06 -20.07 21.76
C PRO A 17 0.60 -21.46 21.68
N PRO A 18 0.08 -22.48 22.39
CA PRO A 18 0.77 -23.76 22.59
C PRO A 18 1.09 -24.52 21.29
N PHE A 19 0.37 -24.23 20.20
CA PHE A 19 0.58 -24.85 18.89
C PHE A 19 1.95 -24.55 18.27
N TRP A 20 2.71 -23.56 18.78
CA TRP A 20 4.06 -23.28 18.28
C TRP A 20 5.00 -24.50 18.42
N LYS A 21 4.76 -25.36 19.43
CA LYS A 21 5.54 -26.58 19.67
C LYS A 21 5.36 -27.63 18.58
N ASP A 22 4.27 -27.56 17.81
CA ASP A 22 3.99 -28.51 16.73
C ASP A 22 4.78 -28.21 15.44
N PHE A 23 5.42 -27.04 15.35
CA PHE A 23 6.24 -26.60 14.21
C PHE A 23 7.67 -27.17 14.29
N THR A 24 7.79 -28.50 14.25
CA THR A 24 9.08 -29.20 14.15
C THR A 24 9.46 -29.45 12.68
N PRO A 25 10.77 -29.50 12.33
CA PRO A 25 11.21 -29.69 10.93
C PRO A 25 10.64 -30.97 10.31
N ASP A 26 10.53 -32.05 11.10
CA ASP A 26 9.96 -33.32 10.65
C ASP A 26 8.47 -33.22 10.31
N ARG A 27 7.69 -32.48 11.11
CA ARG A 27 6.25 -32.31 10.88
C ARG A 27 5.97 -31.34 9.73
N VAL A 28 6.82 -30.34 9.54
CA VAL A 28 6.78 -29.42 8.39
C VAL A 28 7.07 -30.17 7.08
N ALA A 29 8.11 -31.01 7.04
CA ALA A 29 8.40 -31.82 5.86
C ALA A 29 7.22 -32.74 5.50
N ARG A 30 6.61 -33.39 6.49
CA ARG A 30 5.43 -34.25 6.29
C ARG A 30 4.21 -33.50 5.75
N ILE A 31 3.90 -32.30 6.24
CA ILE A 31 2.75 -31.55 5.71
C ILE A 31 3.01 -31.02 4.30
N ASP A 32 4.26 -30.68 3.96
CA ASP A 32 4.63 -30.24 2.62
C ASP A 32 4.58 -31.39 1.61
N GLU A 33 4.97 -32.60 2.01
CA GLU A 33 4.75 -33.81 1.22
C GLU A 33 3.25 -34.04 0.96
N LEU A 34 2.43 -34.01 2.01
CA LEU A 34 0.97 -34.16 1.89
C LEU A 34 0.34 -33.08 1.01
N ARG A 35 0.82 -31.83 1.11
CA ARG A 35 0.40 -30.73 0.23
C ARG A 35 0.80 -30.99 -1.21
N SER A 36 2.01 -31.48 -1.47
CA SER A 36 2.47 -31.77 -2.82
C SER A 36 1.67 -32.91 -3.49
N VAL A 37 1.33 -33.95 -2.71
CA VAL A 37 0.51 -35.08 -3.15
C VAL A 37 -0.93 -34.64 -3.44
N PHE A 38 -1.50 -33.80 -2.57
CA PHE A 38 -2.87 -33.33 -2.71
C PHE A 38 -3.02 -32.24 -3.79
N ALA A 39 -2.01 -31.40 -3.99
CA ALA A 39 -1.98 -30.37 -5.03
C ALA A 39 -1.66 -30.92 -6.43
N GLY A 40 -1.43 -32.22 -6.59
CA GLY A 40 -1.35 -32.88 -7.88
C GLY A 40 -0.16 -32.48 -8.76
N GLY A 41 0.94 -32.00 -8.17
CA GLY A 41 2.15 -31.60 -8.90
C GLY A 41 1.94 -30.40 -9.81
N ALA A 42 2.46 -29.24 -9.38
CA ALA A 42 2.49 -27.95 -10.09
C ALA A 42 1.15 -27.19 -10.21
N SER A 43 0.99 -26.19 -9.34
CA SER A 43 0.34 -24.93 -9.71
C SER A 43 1.16 -23.76 -9.18
N ASP A 44 2.20 -23.44 -9.94
CA ASP A 44 2.72 -22.09 -10.01
C ASP A 44 1.59 -21.23 -10.60
N HIS A 45 1.03 -20.31 -9.80
CA HIS A 45 0.20 -19.13 -10.14
C HIS A 45 -0.76 -18.78 -8.98
N ALA A 46 -0.28 -17.90 -8.11
CA ALA A 46 -0.99 -16.73 -7.61
C ALA A 46 -2.54 -16.80 -7.53
N SER A 47 -3.08 -17.61 -6.62
CA SER A 47 -4.37 -17.32 -5.97
C SER A 47 -4.55 -18.19 -4.73
N SER A 48 -4.56 -17.51 -3.58
CA SER A 48 -5.08 -17.79 -2.22
C SER A 48 -5.99 -19.00 -1.92
N SER A 49 -5.83 -20.16 -2.56
CA SER A 49 -6.46 -21.39 -2.10
C SER A 49 -5.47 -22.11 -1.20
N VAL A 50 -5.54 -21.83 0.11
CA VAL A 50 -4.92 -22.71 1.10
C VAL A 50 -5.40 -24.12 0.78
N VAL A 51 -4.51 -24.98 0.29
CA VAL A 51 -4.84 -26.37 -0.02
C VAL A 51 -5.20 -27.05 1.31
N ARG A 52 -6.50 -27.20 1.57
CA ARG A 52 -7.02 -27.81 2.80
C ARG A 52 -7.10 -29.31 2.61
N ILE A 53 -6.24 -30.04 3.30
CA ILE A 53 -6.21 -31.50 3.22
C ILE A 53 -7.24 -32.03 4.24
N PRO A 54 -8.28 -32.78 3.81
CA PRO A 54 -9.26 -33.33 4.72
C PRO A 54 -8.68 -34.52 5.50
N GLY A 55 -8.90 -34.58 6.82
CA GLY A 55 -8.53 -35.73 7.66
C GLY A 55 -7.08 -35.76 8.17
N LEU A 56 -6.47 -34.60 8.42
CA LEU A 56 -5.11 -34.54 8.98
C LEU A 56 -5.04 -35.19 10.38
N PRO A 57 -3.94 -35.90 10.69
CA PRO A 57 -3.61 -36.29 12.05
C PRO A 57 -3.61 -35.07 12.98
N GLU A 58 -4.06 -35.23 14.24
CA GLU A 58 -4.14 -34.15 15.24
C GLU A 58 -2.79 -33.40 15.41
N GLU A 59 -1.67 -34.10 15.21
CA GLU A 59 -0.32 -33.54 15.29
C GLU A 59 0.05 -32.57 14.14
N LEU A 60 -0.65 -32.63 13.01
CA LEU A 60 -0.41 -31.79 11.84
C LEU A 60 -1.52 -30.76 11.63
N THR A 61 -2.63 -30.86 12.36
CA THR A 61 -3.79 -29.95 12.22
C THR A 61 -3.38 -28.49 12.42
N ASN A 62 -2.49 -28.22 13.37
CA ASN A 62 -2.00 -26.87 13.70
C ASN A 62 -1.08 -26.26 12.63
N LEU A 63 -0.53 -27.09 11.73
CA LEU A 63 0.31 -26.63 10.60
C LEU A 63 -0.53 -26.22 9.38
N GLN A 64 -1.83 -26.49 9.41
CA GLN A 64 -2.77 -26.04 8.40
C GLN A 64 -3.44 -24.74 8.86
N PRO A 65 -3.44 -23.67 8.04
CA PRO A 65 -4.14 -22.45 8.38
C PRO A 65 -5.63 -22.72 8.68
N PRO A 66 -6.19 -22.11 9.74
CA PRO A 66 -7.58 -22.32 10.11
C PRO A 66 -8.55 -21.92 9.00
N PRO A 67 -9.78 -22.47 9.00
CA PRO A 67 -10.84 -21.98 8.12
C PRO A 67 -11.15 -20.53 8.39
N GLU A 68 -11.55 -19.82 7.33
CA GLU A 68 -12.17 -18.52 7.48
C GLU A 68 -13.41 -18.67 8.39
N PRO A 69 -13.71 -17.69 9.26
CA PRO A 69 -14.90 -17.74 10.10
C PRO A 69 -16.16 -17.94 9.25
N SER A 70 -17.01 -18.90 9.60
CA SER A 70 -18.27 -19.20 8.89
C SER A 70 -19.19 -17.99 8.77
N ASP A 71 -19.11 -17.11 9.74
CA ASP A 71 -19.92 -15.90 9.84
C ASP A 71 -19.35 -14.73 9.02
N GLY A 72 -18.17 -14.89 8.41
CA GLY A 72 -17.45 -13.84 7.68
C GLY A 72 -17.06 -12.64 8.56
N ARG A 73 -17.14 -12.78 9.88
CA ARG A 73 -16.88 -11.72 10.86
C ARG A 73 -15.64 -12.05 11.67
N TRP A 74 -14.71 -11.11 11.79
CA TRP A 74 -13.54 -11.28 12.66
C TRP A 74 -13.29 -10.01 13.48
N ARG A 75 -12.67 -10.15 14.64
CA ARG A 75 -12.36 -9.03 15.54
C ARG A 75 -10.87 -8.76 15.54
N VAL A 76 -10.49 -7.51 15.29
CA VAL A 76 -9.10 -7.04 15.34
C VAL A 76 -9.07 -5.84 16.28
N PHE A 77 -8.28 -5.91 17.34
CA PHE A 77 -8.08 -4.83 18.33
C PHE A 77 -9.38 -4.20 18.91
N GLY A 78 -10.45 -4.99 18.99
CA GLY A 78 -11.75 -4.54 19.50
C GLY A 78 -12.76 -4.23 18.40
N ASP A 79 -12.30 -3.96 17.18
CA ASP A 79 -13.14 -3.65 16.04
C ASP A 79 -13.58 -4.92 15.31
N GLN A 80 -14.85 -4.96 14.91
CA GLN A 80 -15.43 -6.07 14.16
C GLN A 80 -15.41 -5.76 12.66
N TYR A 81 -14.71 -6.60 11.92
CA TYR A 81 -14.59 -6.55 10.47
C TYR A 81 -15.48 -7.61 9.83
N MET A 82 -15.92 -7.34 8.61
CA MET A 82 -16.72 -8.24 7.79
C MET A 82 -15.98 -8.56 6.49
N LEU A 83 -16.15 -9.79 5.99
CA LEU A 83 -15.58 -10.25 4.72
C LEU A 83 -16.24 -9.52 3.54
N ASP A 84 -17.51 -9.18 3.70
CA ASP A 84 -18.22 -8.25 2.84
C ASP A 84 -17.87 -6.81 3.27
N ASP A 85 -17.08 -6.11 2.45
CA ASP A 85 -16.76 -4.68 2.62
C ASP A 85 -17.94 -3.78 2.20
N LYS A 86 -19.11 -4.02 2.80
CA LYS A 86 -20.31 -3.19 2.63
C LYS A 86 -20.36 -2.18 3.76
N LEU A 87 -20.31 -0.89 3.41
CA LEU A 87 -20.50 0.18 4.37
C LEU A 87 -21.88 0.05 5.02
N PRO A 88 -21.98 0.07 6.36
CA PRO A 88 -23.27 0.11 7.05
C PRO A 88 -24.10 1.29 6.54
N THR A 89 -25.40 1.07 6.31
CA THR A 89 -26.25 2.16 5.83
C THR A 89 -26.52 3.17 6.94
N LEU A 90 -26.66 4.45 6.59
CA LEU A 90 -26.97 5.51 7.57
C LEU A 90 -28.30 5.24 8.31
N GLU A 91 -29.25 4.59 7.64
CA GLU A 91 -30.55 4.20 8.19
C GLU A 91 -30.43 3.09 9.23
N GLU A 92 -29.54 2.11 9.02
CA GLU A 92 -29.20 1.08 10.02
C GLU A 92 -28.56 1.66 11.29
N GLN A 93 -27.95 2.84 11.18
CA GLN A 93 -27.35 3.56 12.32
C GLN A 93 -28.34 4.52 13.00
N GLY A 94 -29.60 4.56 12.56
CA GLY A 94 -30.63 5.45 13.09
C GLY A 94 -30.41 6.93 12.76
N ILE A 95 -29.64 7.22 11.70
CA ILE A 95 -29.27 8.57 11.30
C ILE A 95 -30.00 8.91 10.01
N THR A 96 -30.61 10.09 9.95
CA THR A 96 -31.27 10.57 8.73
C THR A 96 -30.24 10.69 7.62
N ASN A 97 -30.51 9.99 6.52
CA ASN A 97 -29.72 10.09 5.30
C ASN A 97 -30.09 11.39 4.59
N LEU A 98 -29.25 12.43 4.72
CA LEU A 98 -29.47 13.73 4.09
C LEU A 98 -29.28 13.72 2.55
N PRO A 99 -28.35 12.94 1.97
CA PRO A 99 -28.14 12.96 0.52
C PRO A 99 -29.16 12.16 -0.34
N THR A 100 -30.08 11.36 0.22
CA THR A 100 -30.97 10.47 -0.57
C THR A 100 -32.22 11.12 -1.19
N THR A 101 -32.16 12.39 -1.62
CA THR A 101 -33.25 12.99 -2.42
C THR A 101 -33.10 12.77 -3.94
N GLY A 102 -32.18 11.91 -4.39
CA GLY A 102 -31.94 11.62 -5.80
C GLY A 102 -31.92 10.13 -6.12
N LEU A 103 -33.09 9.55 -6.40
CA LEU A 103 -33.23 8.24 -7.05
C LEU A 103 -32.57 8.29 -8.45
N SER A 104 -31.35 7.76 -8.63
CA SER A 104 -30.87 7.41 -9.97
C SER A 104 -29.76 6.36 -9.96
N ASP A 105 -30.07 5.19 -10.51
CA ASP A 105 -29.22 4.01 -10.60
C ASP A 105 -28.12 4.06 -11.69
N SER A 106 -27.66 5.24 -12.09
CA SER A 106 -26.60 5.37 -13.09
C SER A 106 -25.21 5.51 -12.45
N LYS A 107 -24.32 4.53 -12.64
CA LYS A 107 -23.01 4.42 -11.95
C LYS A 107 -22.06 5.62 -12.17
N ASP A 108 -22.12 6.30 -13.32
CA ASP A 108 -21.15 7.35 -13.67
C ASP A 108 -21.62 8.77 -13.35
N ALA A 109 -22.93 9.03 -13.37
CA ALA A 109 -23.50 10.32 -12.95
C ALA A 109 -23.40 10.54 -11.42
N LYS A 110 -23.21 9.47 -10.66
CA LYS A 110 -23.14 9.48 -9.18
C LYS A 110 -21.97 10.29 -8.62
N HIS A 111 -20.83 10.39 -9.30
CA HIS A 111 -19.61 10.99 -8.71
C HIS A 111 -19.62 12.52 -8.69
N TYR A 112 -20.09 13.15 -9.77
CA TYR A 112 -20.18 14.62 -9.85
C TYR A 112 -21.24 15.14 -8.86
N ASP A 113 -22.34 14.41 -8.71
CA ASP A 113 -23.41 14.73 -7.76
C ASP A 113 -22.95 14.59 -6.30
N ARG A 114 -22.13 13.59 -5.98
CA ARG A 114 -21.54 13.40 -4.63
C ARG A 114 -20.65 14.56 -4.20
N ALA A 115 -19.81 15.08 -5.10
CA ALA A 115 -18.97 16.23 -4.80
C ALA A 115 -19.80 17.49 -4.54
N PHE A 116 -20.95 17.62 -5.23
CA PHE A 116 -21.90 18.70 -5.01
C PHE A 116 -22.62 18.55 -3.66
N GLU A 117 -23.13 17.36 -3.34
CA GLU A 117 -23.77 17.06 -2.05
C GLU A 117 -22.79 17.23 -0.88
N LEU A 118 -21.53 16.82 -1.02
CA LEU A 118 -20.49 17.08 -0.02
C LEU A 118 -20.31 18.59 0.21
N LYS A 119 -20.21 19.40 -0.85
CA LYS A 119 -20.11 20.86 -0.73
C LYS A 119 -21.34 21.47 -0.05
N LYS A 120 -22.53 20.96 -0.33
CA LYS A 120 -23.79 21.39 0.29
C LYS A 120 -23.83 21.04 1.78
N LEU A 121 -23.41 19.83 2.16
CA LEU A 121 -23.30 19.42 3.56
C LEU A 121 -22.24 20.24 4.31
N VAL A 122 -21.09 20.53 3.71
CA VAL A 122 -20.06 21.39 4.32
C VAL A 122 -20.57 22.82 4.53
N LYS A 123 -21.32 23.38 3.58
CA LYS A 123 -21.97 24.68 3.76
C LYS A 123 -23.01 24.64 4.88
N SER A 124 -23.84 23.59 4.94
CA SER A 124 -24.80 23.36 6.01
C SER A 124 -24.13 23.22 7.39
N LEU A 125 -22.98 22.55 7.44
CA LEU A 125 -22.14 22.41 8.64
C LEU A 125 -21.62 23.77 9.11
N LEU A 126 -21.11 24.59 8.21
CA LEU A 126 -20.63 25.93 8.53
C LEU A 126 -21.75 26.83 9.08
N LEU A 127 -22.94 26.77 8.45
CA LEU A 127 -24.11 27.53 8.91
C LEU A 127 -24.57 27.06 10.29
N ASN A 128 -24.66 25.74 10.52
CA ASN A 128 -25.01 25.20 11.84
C ASN A 128 -23.98 25.55 12.92
N PHE A 129 -22.69 25.59 12.58
CA PHE A 129 -21.65 26.02 13.51
C PHE A 129 -21.78 27.51 13.86
N LEU A 130 -22.10 28.36 12.88
CA LEU A 130 -22.35 29.78 13.12
C LEU A 130 -23.60 29.99 13.99
N GLU A 131 -24.66 29.22 13.74
CA GLU A 131 -25.86 29.21 14.57
C GLU A 131 -25.55 28.74 15.99
N LEU A 132 -24.73 27.70 16.17
CA LEU A 132 -24.28 27.23 17.49
C LEU A 132 -23.49 28.31 18.24
N ALA A 133 -22.56 29.00 17.58
CA ALA A 133 -21.84 30.12 18.19
C ALA A 133 -22.80 31.24 18.62
N GLY A 134 -23.80 31.54 17.80
CA GLY A 134 -24.86 32.51 18.11
C GLY A 134 -25.77 32.08 19.24
N THR A 135 -26.18 30.80 19.31
CA THR A 135 -27.02 30.27 20.39
C THR A 135 -26.27 30.21 21.71
N LEU A 136 -25.00 29.79 21.71
CA LEU A 136 -24.16 29.81 22.92
C LEU A 136 -24.01 31.23 23.51
N SER A 137 -23.96 32.26 22.66
CA SER A 137 -23.88 33.65 23.13
C SER A 137 -25.22 34.20 23.66
N ARG A 138 -26.37 33.72 23.17
CA ARG A 138 -27.71 34.28 23.50
C ARG A 138 -28.50 33.43 24.47
N ASN A 139 -28.61 32.13 24.19
CA ASN A 139 -29.32 31.16 25.01
C ASN A 139 -28.64 29.78 24.92
N PRO A 140 -27.77 29.44 25.88
CA PRO A 140 -26.99 28.20 25.85
C PRO A 140 -27.86 26.94 26.03
N ALA A 141 -29.10 27.05 26.53
CA ALA A 141 -29.98 25.89 26.71
C ALA A 141 -30.41 25.22 25.39
N HIS A 142 -30.35 25.94 24.27
CA HIS A 142 -30.66 25.42 22.94
C HIS A 142 -29.43 24.93 22.15
N ALA A 143 -28.23 24.94 22.76
CA ALA A 143 -27.01 24.48 22.10
C ALA A 143 -27.04 22.98 21.78
N GLU A 144 -27.68 22.16 22.62
CA GLU A 144 -27.72 20.70 22.47
C GLU A 144 -28.31 20.25 21.13
N GLY A 145 -29.42 20.87 20.70
CA GLY A 145 -30.04 20.55 19.41
C GLY A 145 -29.11 20.82 18.23
N LYS A 146 -28.34 21.92 18.29
CA LYS A 146 -27.36 22.26 17.26
C LYS A 146 -26.14 21.34 17.28
N ILE A 147 -25.72 20.87 18.44
CA ILE A 147 -24.65 19.86 18.56
C ILE A 147 -25.10 18.53 17.91
N GLN A 148 -26.36 18.13 18.11
CA GLN A 148 -26.93 16.95 17.47
C GLN A 148 -27.02 17.08 15.94
N ASP A 149 -27.41 18.26 15.45
CA ASP A 149 -27.40 18.57 14.00
C ASP A 149 -25.99 18.46 13.42
N LEU A 150 -24.97 19.03 14.09
CA LEU A 150 -23.57 18.93 13.69
C LEU A 150 -23.08 17.47 13.67
N ARG A 151 -23.41 16.68 14.70
CA ARG A 151 -23.07 15.24 14.74
C ARG A 151 -23.64 14.52 13.52
N THR A 152 -24.90 14.78 13.19
CA THR A 152 -25.58 14.19 12.03
C THR A 152 -24.88 14.59 10.72
N LEU A 153 -24.51 15.86 10.57
CA LEU A 153 -23.79 16.36 9.40
C LEU A 153 -22.41 15.71 9.25
N PHE A 154 -21.65 15.57 10.34
CA PHE A 154 -20.34 14.90 10.30
C PHE A 154 -20.46 13.44 9.88
N ILE A 155 -21.43 12.70 10.42
CA ILE A 155 -21.61 11.29 10.07
C ILE A 155 -22.01 11.14 8.59
N ASN A 156 -22.90 11.99 8.08
CA ASN A 156 -23.27 12.00 6.67
C ASN A 156 -22.07 12.34 5.76
N ILE A 157 -21.24 13.32 6.14
CA ILE A 157 -20.01 13.65 5.39
C ILE A 157 -19.05 12.45 5.37
N HIS A 158 -18.83 11.81 6.52
CA HIS A 158 -17.98 10.62 6.60
C HIS A 158 -18.50 9.48 5.73
N HIS A 159 -19.81 9.27 5.68
CA HIS A 159 -20.41 8.24 4.85
C HIS A 159 -20.17 8.49 3.36
N ILE A 160 -20.41 9.71 2.86
CA ILE A 160 -20.15 10.07 1.45
C ILE A 160 -18.66 9.89 1.10
N LEU A 161 -17.75 10.27 2.01
CA LEU A 161 -16.32 10.08 1.81
C LEU A 161 -15.95 8.59 1.77
N ASN A 162 -16.53 7.79 2.66
CA ASN A 162 -16.31 6.34 2.70
C ASN A 162 -16.77 5.68 1.40
N GLU A 163 -17.94 6.06 0.87
CA GLU A 163 -18.41 5.57 -0.42
C GLU A 163 -17.50 5.99 -1.60
N TYR A 164 -16.72 7.06 -1.45
CA TYR A 164 -15.78 7.50 -2.48
C TYR A 164 -14.43 6.77 -2.42
N ARG A 165 -14.12 6.06 -1.33
CA ARG A 165 -12.84 5.34 -1.16
C ARG A 165 -12.54 4.31 -2.26
N PRO A 166 -13.50 3.48 -2.73
CA PRO A 166 -13.22 2.54 -3.80
C PRO A 166 -12.85 3.23 -5.12
N HIS A 167 -13.43 4.40 -5.39
CA HIS A 167 -13.06 5.20 -6.57
C HIS A 167 -11.66 5.79 -6.41
N GLN A 168 -11.36 6.37 -5.24
CA GLN A 168 -10.03 6.88 -4.92
C GLN A 168 -8.95 5.80 -5.09
N ALA A 169 -9.21 4.57 -4.63
CA ALA A 169 -8.27 3.46 -4.77
C ALA A 169 -8.00 3.10 -6.25
N ARG A 170 -9.04 3.09 -7.09
CA ARG A 170 -8.89 2.85 -8.54
C ARG A 170 -8.07 3.94 -9.22
N GLU A 171 -8.37 5.21 -8.96
CA GLU A 171 -7.60 6.32 -9.53
C GLU A 171 -6.14 6.31 -9.06
N SER A 172 -5.91 5.97 -7.78
CA SER A 172 -4.55 5.82 -7.24
C SER A 172 -3.79 4.67 -7.91
N ALA A 173 -4.46 3.55 -8.18
CA ALA A 173 -3.87 2.42 -8.90
C ALA A 173 -3.55 2.79 -10.37
N ILE A 174 -4.46 3.50 -11.05
CA ILE A 174 -4.24 3.98 -12.42
C ILE A 174 -3.03 4.92 -12.46
N ALA A 175 -2.95 5.88 -11.53
CA ALA A 175 -1.83 6.81 -11.44
C ALA A 175 -0.49 6.09 -11.20
N MET A 176 -0.46 5.09 -10.31
CA MET A 176 0.73 4.25 -10.08
C MET A 176 1.15 3.49 -11.36
N MET A 177 0.19 2.93 -12.10
CA MET A 177 0.50 2.23 -13.34
C MET A 177 0.99 3.17 -14.45
N GLN A 178 0.47 4.40 -14.50
CA GLN A 178 0.96 5.43 -15.43
C GLN A 178 2.41 5.81 -15.11
N ASP A 179 2.73 6.05 -13.83
CA ASP A 179 4.09 6.34 -13.39
C ASP A 179 5.06 5.19 -13.74
N HIS A 180 4.66 3.94 -13.52
CA HIS A 180 5.44 2.77 -13.93
C HIS A 180 5.68 2.71 -15.45
N LEU A 181 4.68 3.05 -16.26
CA LEU A 181 4.82 3.08 -17.72
C LEU A 181 5.78 4.18 -18.16
N ASP A 182 5.67 5.38 -17.58
CA ASP A 182 6.53 6.51 -17.92
C ASP A 182 7.98 6.25 -17.51
N LYS A 183 8.20 5.67 -16.34
CA LYS A 183 9.51 5.19 -15.89
C LYS A 183 10.08 4.17 -16.87
N THR A 184 9.32 3.12 -17.21
CA THR A 184 9.78 2.07 -18.14
C THR A 184 10.12 2.63 -19.53
N ARG A 185 9.35 3.61 -20.02
CA ARG A 185 9.64 4.30 -21.29
C ARG A 185 10.94 5.08 -21.21
N SER A 186 11.13 5.88 -20.16
CA SER A 186 12.35 6.66 -19.96
C SER A 186 13.60 5.78 -19.85
N GLU A 187 13.50 4.63 -19.16
CA GLU A 187 14.57 3.65 -19.06
C GLU A 187 14.88 3.02 -20.42
N THR A 188 13.85 2.66 -21.19
CA THR A 188 14.03 2.09 -22.54
C THR A 188 14.71 3.09 -23.48
N ASP A 189 14.32 4.35 -23.42
CA ASP A 189 14.92 5.41 -24.25
C ASP A 189 16.37 5.69 -23.84
N ALA A 190 16.68 5.68 -22.54
CA ALA A 190 18.05 5.75 -22.06
C ALA A 190 18.92 4.58 -22.54
N ILE A 191 18.38 3.35 -22.51
CA ILE A 191 19.07 2.16 -23.05
C ILE A 191 19.30 2.30 -24.56
N ARG A 192 18.29 2.74 -25.32
CA ARG A 192 18.43 2.97 -26.78
C ARG A 192 19.52 3.98 -27.07
N MET A 193 19.56 5.11 -26.36
CA MET A 193 20.62 6.12 -26.51
C MET A 193 22.00 5.54 -26.21
N GLN A 194 22.13 4.71 -25.18
CA GLN A 194 23.41 4.07 -24.85
C GLN A 194 23.83 3.05 -25.91
N VAL A 195 22.89 2.28 -26.46
CA VAL A 195 23.15 1.35 -27.57
C VAL A 195 23.56 2.09 -28.84
N GLU A 196 22.92 3.22 -29.18
CA GLU A 196 23.36 4.04 -30.31
C GLU A 196 24.76 4.61 -30.12
N LYS A 197 25.08 5.12 -28.92
CA LYS A 197 26.45 5.56 -28.59
C LYS A 197 27.45 4.41 -28.74
N ALA A 198 27.14 3.22 -28.23
CA ALA A 198 27.99 2.05 -28.36
C ALA A 198 28.20 1.63 -29.83
N LYS A 199 27.13 1.62 -30.64
CA LYS A 199 27.22 1.36 -32.09
C LYS A 199 28.08 2.40 -32.79
N SER A 200 27.90 3.68 -32.48
CA SER A 200 28.70 4.77 -33.06
C SER A 200 30.18 4.64 -32.73
N VAL A 201 30.52 4.29 -31.48
CA VAL A 201 31.91 4.01 -31.08
C VAL A 201 32.46 2.80 -31.83
N LEU A 202 31.68 1.73 -31.97
CA LEU A 202 32.10 0.50 -32.65
C LEU A 202 32.28 0.72 -34.16
N GLU A 203 31.42 1.52 -34.80
CA GLU A 203 31.62 1.97 -36.19
C GLU A 203 32.85 2.88 -36.33
N GLY A 204 33.11 3.75 -35.35
CA GLY A 204 34.33 4.58 -35.31
C GLY A 204 35.60 3.73 -35.25
N LEU A 205 35.62 2.71 -34.38
CA LEU A 205 36.71 1.73 -34.28
C LEU A 205 36.82 0.85 -35.52
N GLY A 206 35.71 0.43 -36.12
CA GLY A 206 35.69 -0.34 -37.36
C GLY A 206 36.26 0.43 -38.56
N LYS A 207 36.01 1.74 -38.62
CA LYS A 207 36.63 2.64 -39.61
C LYS A 207 38.12 2.86 -39.35
N LEU A 208 38.54 2.88 -38.08
CA LEU A 208 39.96 2.97 -37.70
C LEU A 208 40.71 1.67 -38.01
N GLY A 209 40.08 0.49 -37.84
CA GLY A 209 40.68 -0.81 -38.16
C GLY A 209 40.79 -1.16 -39.65
N GLN A 210 40.14 -0.37 -40.54
CA GLN A 210 40.29 -0.48 -42.00
C GLN A 210 41.33 0.50 -42.59
N GLY A 211 41.88 1.39 -41.76
CA GLY A 211 43.05 2.20 -42.11
C GLY A 211 44.31 1.59 -41.48
N ASP A 212 45.18 1.05 -42.33
CA ASP A 212 46.56 0.64 -42.10
C ASP A 212 47.02 0.25 -40.67
N VAL A 213 47.50 -1.00 -40.60
CA VAL A 213 48.61 -1.36 -39.71
C VAL A 213 49.87 -0.64 -40.21
N GLU A 214 49.98 0.65 -39.91
CA GLU A 214 51.26 1.33 -39.83
C GLU A 214 51.57 1.62 -38.36
N LEU A 215 52.58 0.91 -37.87
CA LEU A 215 53.25 1.14 -36.59
C LEU A 215 53.73 2.60 -36.52
N ALA A 216 52.98 3.44 -35.80
CA ALA A 216 53.44 4.75 -35.35
C ALA A 216 53.29 4.81 -33.82
N GLY A 217 54.41 5.11 -33.16
CA GLY A 217 54.65 4.90 -31.73
C GLY A 217 53.61 5.48 -30.77
N GLU A 218 53.33 4.68 -29.75
CA GLU A 218 52.78 5.12 -28.47
C GLU A 218 53.77 6.06 -27.77
N GLU A 219 53.50 7.37 -27.78
CA GLU A 219 53.87 8.27 -26.67
C GLU A 219 52.81 9.37 -26.60
N GLY A 220 51.87 9.30 -25.65
CA GLY A 220 50.97 10.44 -25.39
C GLY A 220 49.60 10.20 -24.74
N ALA A 221 49.23 8.97 -24.36
CA ALA A 221 47.89 8.69 -23.81
C ALA A 221 47.81 8.61 -22.27
N GLY A 222 48.92 8.78 -21.55
CA GLY A 222 48.98 8.59 -20.09
C GLY A 222 48.48 9.77 -19.24
N GLU A 223 48.59 11.02 -19.70
CA GLU A 223 48.31 12.20 -18.86
C GLU A 223 46.82 12.58 -18.79
N ALA A 224 46.04 12.36 -19.86
CA ALA A 224 44.63 12.78 -19.91
C ALA A 224 43.70 11.93 -19.01
N GLY A 225 44.05 10.65 -18.79
CA GLY A 225 43.32 9.77 -17.87
C GLY A 225 43.52 10.17 -16.41
N ASP A 226 44.73 10.59 -16.04
CA ASP A 226 45.07 10.96 -14.67
C ASP A 226 44.50 12.34 -14.29
N GLU A 227 44.45 13.29 -15.24
CA GLU A 227 43.82 14.60 -15.00
C GLU A 227 42.29 14.51 -14.80
N THR A 228 41.61 13.64 -15.56
CA THR A 228 40.15 13.49 -15.45
C THR A 228 39.74 12.78 -14.17
N GLU A 229 40.52 11.79 -13.73
CA GLU A 229 40.30 11.11 -12.44
C GLU A 229 40.59 12.05 -11.26
N ASN A 230 41.69 12.82 -11.32
CA ASN A 230 42.00 13.84 -10.31
C ASN A 230 40.93 14.95 -10.24
N MET A 231 40.31 15.32 -11.37
CA MET A 231 39.19 16.27 -11.40
C MET A 231 37.92 15.70 -10.76
N ARG A 232 37.67 14.39 -10.90
CA ARG A 232 36.55 13.70 -10.25
C ARG A 232 36.73 13.64 -8.75
N ILE A 233 37.92 13.24 -8.29
CA ILE A 233 38.24 13.17 -6.86
C ILE A 233 38.10 14.55 -6.20
N ARG A 234 38.57 15.63 -6.86
CA ARG A 234 38.38 17.00 -6.35
C ARG A 234 36.92 17.40 -6.22
N ARG A 235 36.09 17.11 -7.23
CA ARG A 235 34.64 17.42 -7.17
C ARG A 235 33.94 16.64 -6.08
N GLU A 236 34.34 15.40 -5.87
CA GLU A 236 33.79 14.55 -4.82
C GLU A 236 34.19 15.10 -3.45
N MET A 237 35.45 15.48 -3.25
CA MET A 237 35.91 16.14 -2.01
C MET A 237 35.19 17.47 -1.73
N ASP A 238 34.95 18.30 -2.74
CA ASP A 238 34.22 19.57 -2.59
C ASP A 238 32.75 19.35 -2.23
N LEU A 239 32.12 18.30 -2.77
CA LEU A 239 30.75 17.89 -2.42
C LEU A 239 30.66 17.40 -0.97
N TRP A 240 31.62 16.58 -0.51
CA TRP A 240 31.67 16.12 0.88
C TRP A 240 31.94 17.27 1.85
N ALA A 241 32.83 18.21 1.48
CA ALA A 241 33.09 19.40 2.29
C ALA A 241 31.88 20.33 2.41
N ALA A 242 31.09 20.48 1.33
CA ALA A 242 29.85 21.25 1.36
C ALA A 242 28.77 20.57 2.22
N ALA A 243 28.65 19.24 2.14
CA ALA A 243 27.73 18.49 2.98
C ALA A 243 28.12 18.59 4.47
N ASP A 244 29.39 18.41 4.81
CA ASP A 244 29.88 18.56 6.19
C ASP A 244 29.65 19.98 6.74
N ALA A 245 29.75 21.01 5.90
CA ALA A 245 29.45 22.39 6.29
C ALA A 245 27.96 22.64 6.56
N GLU A 246 27.05 21.94 5.87
CA GLU A 246 25.60 22.02 6.14
C GLU A 246 25.20 21.26 7.42
N PHE A 247 25.94 20.21 7.80
CA PHE A 247 25.68 19.41 9.00
C PHE A 247 26.42 19.89 10.26
N ALA A 248 27.24 20.94 10.18
CA ALA A 248 28.01 21.49 11.30
C ALA A 248 27.28 22.62 12.09
N LEU A 249 25.96 22.75 11.95
CA LEU A 249 25.07 23.61 12.77
C LEU A 249 24.34 22.78 13.83
#